data_AF-A0A2G0W8M9-F1
#
_entry.id   AF-A0A2G0W8M9-F1
#
_cell.length_a   1.000
_cell.length_b   1.000
_cell.length_c   1.000
_cell.angle_alpha   90.00
_cell.angle_beta   90.00
_cell.angle_gamma   90.00
#
_symmetry.space_group_name_H-M   'P 1'
#
loop_
_entity.id
_entity.type
_entity.pdbx_description
1 polymer ?
#
loop_
_entity_poly.entity_id
_entity_poly.type
_entity_poly.pdbx_seq_one_letter_code
_entity_poly.pdbx_strand_id
1 'polypeptide(L)'
;MASPYLIHYKPRSRRREQIEAKDHWTSVTPDYLTKEFSKASDAAHAYDHVAAGERPTFHEIRALGAWLYEQQKFPQEYIQALLGHADEKMTRHYQEGHDEKKIEYVEVGAELAF
;
A
#
# COMPACT_ATOMS: atom_id res chain seq x y z
N MET A 1 -1.69 29.43 -9.17
CA MET A 1 -1.61 27.96 -9.04
C MET A 1 -3.03 27.40 -9.09
N ALA A 2 -3.31 26.35 -9.88
CA ALA A 2 -4.69 25.85 -10.09
C ALA A 2 -5.23 24.98 -8.94
N SER A 3 -4.36 24.47 -8.06
CA SER A 3 -4.70 23.64 -6.91
C SER A 3 -3.61 23.74 -5.82
N PRO A 4 -3.96 23.59 -4.53
CA PRO A 4 -2.99 23.50 -3.44
C PRO A 4 -2.43 22.09 -3.20
N TYR A 5 -2.95 21.03 -3.85
CA TYR A 5 -2.51 19.65 -3.62
C TYR A 5 -1.52 19.17 -4.67
N LEU A 6 -0.58 18.31 -4.26
CA LEU A 6 0.37 17.63 -5.14
C LEU A 6 -0.36 16.78 -6.20
N ILE A 7 -1.37 16.01 -5.76
CA ILE A 7 -2.24 15.22 -6.63
C ILE A 7 -3.59 15.91 -6.71
N HIS A 8 -3.95 16.35 -7.91
CA HIS A 8 -5.22 17.03 -8.16
C HIS A 8 -5.72 16.71 -9.57
N TYR A 9 -7.03 16.85 -9.78
CA TYR A 9 -7.62 16.71 -11.11
C TYR A 9 -8.67 17.78 -11.35
N LYS A 10 -8.92 18.09 -12.63
CA LYS A 10 -10.05 18.93 -13.02
C LYS A 10 -11.27 18.01 -13.20
N PRO A 11 -12.33 18.15 -12.39
CA PRO A 11 -13.52 17.33 -12.55
C PRO A 11 -14.16 17.56 -13.92
N ARG A 12 -14.60 16.46 -14.56
CA ARG A 12 -15.38 16.51 -15.82
C ARG A 12 -16.73 17.19 -15.62
N SER A 13 -17.35 17.00 -14.46
CA SER A 13 -18.59 17.67 -14.05
C SER A 13 -18.37 18.41 -12.74
N ARG A 14 -18.89 19.63 -12.65
CA ARG A 14 -18.76 20.54 -11.50
C ARG A 14 -20.12 20.70 -10.82
N ARG A 15 -20.70 19.59 -10.37
CA ARG A 15 -21.93 19.66 -9.55
C ARG A 15 -21.60 20.31 -8.22
N ARG A 16 -22.46 21.24 -7.79
CA ARG A 16 -22.31 22.02 -6.56
C ARG A 16 -22.05 21.12 -5.35
N GLU A 17 -22.89 20.11 -5.16
CA GLU A 17 -22.80 19.12 -4.08
C GLU A 17 -21.45 18.40 -4.02
N GLN A 18 -20.88 18.05 -5.19
CA GLN A 18 -19.59 17.34 -5.25
C GLN A 18 -18.40 18.24 -4.94
N ILE A 19 -18.54 19.54 -5.19
CA ILE A 19 -17.52 20.54 -4.85
C ILE A 19 -17.60 20.86 -3.36
N GLU A 20 -18.81 21.06 -2.82
CA GLU A 20 -19.03 21.36 -1.41
C GLU A 20 -18.65 20.18 -0.49
N ALA A 21 -18.73 18.94 -0.98
CA ALA A 21 -18.27 17.75 -0.26
C ALA A 21 -16.73 17.58 -0.20
N LYS A 22 -15.96 18.49 -0.82
CA LYS A 22 -14.50 18.44 -0.89
C LYS A 22 -13.90 19.69 -0.28
N ASP A 23 -12.74 19.53 0.37
CA ASP A 23 -11.94 20.66 0.88
C ASP A 23 -11.52 21.64 -0.23
N HIS A 24 -11.31 21.12 -1.45
CA HIS A 24 -11.11 21.94 -2.65
C HIS A 24 -11.72 21.26 -3.87
N TRP A 25 -12.20 22.04 -4.83
CA TRP A 25 -12.87 21.52 -6.03
C TRP A 25 -12.00 20.63 -6.93
N THR A 26 -10.67 20.72 -6.81
CA THR A 26 -9.71 19.85 -7.53
C THR A 26 -9.18 18.68 -6.70
N SER A 27 -9.56 18.58 -5.42
CA SER A 27 -9.02 17.55 -4.54
C SER A 27 -9.44 16.17 -5.02
N VAL A 28 -8.50 15.24 -4.90
CA VAL A 28 -8.73 13.83 -5.14
C VAL A 28 -9.10 13.20 -3.80
N THR A 29 -10.24 12.52 -3.77
CA THR A 29 -10.69 11.81 -2.56
C THR A 29 -10.07 10.42 -2.50
N PRO A 30 -9.94 9.82 -1.31
CA PRO A 30 -9.48 8.43 -1.18
C PRO A 30 -10.32 7.45 -2.00
N ASP A 31 -11.65 7.59 -1.95
CA ASP A 31 -12.59 6.77 -2.73
C ASP A 31 -12.36 6.90 -4.25
N TYR A 32 -12.05 8.11 -4.73
CA TYR A 32 -11.74 8.32 -6.14
C TYR A 32 -10.45 7.60 -6.53
N LEU A 33 -9.37 7.70 -5.73
CA LEU A 33 -8.12 6.99 -5.98
C LEU A 33 -8.32 5.48 -6.04
N THR A 34 -9.01 4.92 -5.06
CA THR A 34 -9.27 3.48 -5.00
C THR A 34 -10.05 3.01 -6.23
N LYS A 35 -11.10 3.74 -6.65
CA LYS A 35 -11.89 3.40 -7.84
C LYS A 35 -11.08 3.50 -9.13
N GLU A 36 -10.28 4.54 -9.31
CA GLU A 36 -9.45 4.69 -10.51
C GLU A 36 -8.33 3.65 -10.55
N PHE A 37 -7.76 3.26 -9.40
CA PHE A 37 -6.82 2.16 -9.32
C PHE A 37 -7.44 0.82 -9.74
N SER A 38 -8.63 0.49 -9.22
CA SER A 38 -9.35 -0.73 -9.62
C SER A 38 -9.61 -0.77 -11.12
N LYS A 39 -10.05 0.34 -11.73
CA LYS A 39 -10.24 0.43 -13.18
C LYS A 39 -8.94 0.21 -13.96
N ALA A 40 -7.84 0.78 -13.50
CA ALA A 40 -6.53 0.60 -14.14
C ALA A 40 -6.06 -0.85 -14.05
N SER A 41 -6.28 -1.48 -12.90
CA SER A 41 -5.97 -2.89 -12.64
C SER A 41 -6.79 -3.83 -13.55
N ASP A 42 -8.09 -3.58 -13.67
CA ASP A 42 -9.00 -4.32 -14.55
C ASP A 42 -8.61 -4.15 -16.02
N ALA A 43 -8.28 -2.93 -16.46
CA ALA A 43 -7.84 -2.66 -17.83
C ALA A 43 -6.49 -3.32 -18.17
N ALA A 44 -5.66 -3.58 -17.16
CA ALA A 44 -4.39 -4.28 -17.31
C ALA A 44 -4.54 -5.81 -17.26
N HIS A 45 -5.75 -6.34 -17.00
CA HIS A 45 -5.99 -7.78 -16.81
C HIS A 45 -5.10 -8.41 -15.72
N ALA A 46 -4.69 -7.61 -14.72
CA ALA A 46 -3.65 -7.99 -13.77
C ALA A 46 -4.10 -9.12 -12.81
N TYR A 47 -5.39 -9.20 -12.51
CA TYR A 47 -5.96 -10.12 -11.52
C TYR A 47 -7.23 -10.82 -12.01
N ASP A 48 -7.30 -11.16 -13.30
CA ASP A 48 -8.48 -11.81 -13.89
C ASP A 48 -8.80 -13.17 -13.24
N HIS A 49 -7.80 -13.82 -12.66
CA HIS A 49 -7.91 -15.08 -11.94
C HIS A 49 -8.36 -14.93 -10.47
N VAL A 50 -8.43 -13.69 -9.95
CA VAL A 50 -8.79 -13.40 -8.55
C VAL A 50 -10.20 -12.82 -8.50
N ALA A 51 -11.01 -13.29 -7.55
CA ALA A 51 -12.35 -12.77 -7.33
C ALA A 51 -12.30 -11.30 -6.93
N ALA A 52 -13.27 -10.50 -7.40
CA ALA A 52 -13.24 -9.04 -7.24
C ALA A 52 -13.06 -8.54 -5.80
N GLY A 53 -13.61 -9.26 -4.81
CA GLY A 53 -13.49 -8.92 -3.38
C GLY A 53 -12.12 -9.24 -2.76
N GLU A 54 -11.28 -10.01 -3.45
CA GLU A 54 -9.95 -10.44 -3.01
C GLU A 54 -8.82 -9.73 -3.78
N ARG A 55 -9.17 -8.91 -4.77
CA ARG A 55 -8.18 -8.18 -5.57
C ARG A 55 -7.47 -7.14 -4.69
N PRO A 56 -6.14 -6.97 -4.87
CA PRO A 56 -5.40 -5.93 -4.18
C PRO A 56 -6.03 -4.54 -4.36
N THR A 57 -6.09 -3.77 -3.28
CA THR A 57 -6.56 -2.38 -3.32
C THR A 57 -5.40 -1.42 -3.52
N PHE A 58 -5.69 -0.13 -3.71
CA PHE A 58 -4.65 0.89 -3.82
C PHE A 58 -3.69 0.91 -2.61
N HIS A 59 -4.19 0.54 -1.43
CA HIS A 59 -3.38 0.50 -0.20
C HIS A 59 -2.26 -0.55 -0.25
N GLU A 60 -2.46 -1.64 -1.00
CA GLU A 60 -1.48 -2.74 -1.11
C GLU A 60 -0.18 -2.33 -1.80
N ILE A 61 -0.19 -1.23 -2.57
CA ILE A 61 1.03 -0.66 -3.17
C ILE A 61 2.06 -0.30 -2.08
N ARG A 62 1.58 0.09 -0.90
CA ARG A 62 2.43 0.47 0.23
C ARG A 62 3.13 -0.74 0.85
N ALA A 63 2.42 -1.86 0.98
CA ALA A 63 3.00 -3.14 1.43
C ALA A 63 4.06 -3.62 0.43
N LEU A 64 3.70 -3.63 -0.87
CA LEU A 64 4.63 -3.96 -1.95
C LEU A 64 5.88 -3.08 -1.94
N GLY A 65 5.71 -1.76 -1.77
CA GLY A 65 6.84 -0.82 -1.71
C GLY A 65 7.77 -1.08 -0.52
N ALA A 66 7.22 -1.37 0.66
CA ALA A 66 7.99 -1.70 1.85
C ALA A 66 8.83 -2.97 1.63
N TRP A 67 8.21 -4.02 1.08
CA TRP A 67 8.90 -5.27 0.75
C TRP A 67 9.98 -5.06 -0.32
N LEU A 68 9.71 -4.31 -1.40
CA LEU A 68 10.71 -4.03 -2.44
C LEU A 68 11.94 -3.28 -1.90
N TYR A 69 11.78 -2.37 -0.94
CA TYR A 69 12.91 -1.70 -0.30
C TYR A 69 13.71 -2.65 0.59
N GLU A 70 13.04 -3.54 1.31
CA GLU A 70 13.70 -4.58 2.12
C GLU A 70 14.52 -5.54 1.24
N GLN A 71 13.97 -5.98 0.11
CA GLN A 71 14.68 -6.82 -0.86
C GLN A 71 15.95 -6.14 -1.40
N GLN A 72 15.90 -4.81 -1.54
CA GLN A 72 17.06 -3.98 -1.92
C GLN A 72 18.01 -3.64 -0.76
N LYS A 73 17.80 -4.23 0.42
CA LYS A 73 18.63 -4.08 1.63
C LYS A 73 18.69 -2.66 2.20
N PHE A 74 17.62 -1.88 2.01
CA PHE A 74 17.50 -0.61 2.71
C PHE A 74 17.33 -0.83 4.22
N PRO A 75 17.83 0.08 5.08
CA PRO A 75 17.65 -0.02 6.53
C PRO A 75 16.17 -0.02 6.93
N GLN A 76 15.80 -0.81 7.93
CA GLN A 76 14.41 -0.94 8.37
C GLN A 76 13.86 0.38 8.90
N GLU A 77 14.70 1.18 9.56
CA GLU A 77 14.35 2.52 10.06
C GLU A 77 14.00 3.48 8.93
N TYR A 78 14.67 3.35 7.79
CA TYR A 78 14.38 4.14 6.59
C TYR A 78 13.02 3.75 6.00
N ILE A 79 12.75 2.45 5.88
CA ILE A 79 11.46 1.93 5.39
C ILE A 79 10.33 2.37 6.35
N GLN A 80 10.52 2.21 7.65
CA GLN A 80 9.56 2.64 8.67
C GLN A 80 9.27 4.14 8.59
N ALA A 81 10.28 4.98 8.39
CA ALA A 81 10.11 6.42 8.23
C ALA A 81 9.34 6.79 6.96
N LEU A 82 9.59 6.11 5.84
CA LEU A 82 8.82 6.30 4.59
C LEU A 82 7.36 5.89 4.76
N LEU A 83 7.11 4.82 5.52
CA LEU A 83 5.76 4.44 5.88
C LEU A 83 5.17 5.45 6.88
N GLY A 84 5.94 6.05 7.76
CA GLY A 84 5.40 6.87 8.85
C GLY A 84 4.73 6.01 9.92
N HIS A 85 5.22 4.77 10.10
CA HIS A 85 4.80 3.91 11.21
C HIS A 85 5.58 4.27 12.48
N ALA A 86 4.88 4.39 13.61
CA ALA A 86 5.52 4.66 14.90
C ALA A 86 6.17 3.40 15.53
N ASP A 87 5.72 2.21 15.15
CA ASP A 87 6.20 0.92 15.67
C ASP A 87 6.74 0.06 14.52
N GLU A 88 7.88 -0.59 14.75
CA GLU A 88 8.52 -1.50 13.81
C GLU A 88 7.63 -2.71 13.50
N LYS A 89 6.83 -3.17 14.48
CA LYS A 89 5.87 -4.27 14.29
C LYS A 89 4.88 -3.99 13.17
N MET A 90 4.44 -2.73 13.03
CA MET A 90 3.53 -2.34 11.97
C MET A 90 4.21 -2.40 10.60
N THR A 91 5.50 -2.06 10.51
CA THR A 91 6.26 -2.20 9.26
C THR A 91 6.43 -3.67 8.88
N ARG A 92 6.78 -4.53 9.84
CA ARG A 92 6.91 -5.98 9.61
C ARG A 92 5.61 -6.58 9.10
N HIS A 93 4.46 -6.20 9.68
CA HIS A 93 3.17 -6.68 9.20
C HIS A 93 2.88 -6.33 7.73
N TYR A 94 3.38 -5.19 7.24
CA TYR A 94 3.26 -4.80 5.82
C TYR A 94 4.27 -5.51 4.91
N GLN A 95 5.34 -6.10 5.46
CA GLN A 95 6.34 -6.89 4.73
C GLN A 95 5.98 -8.38 4.70
N GLU A 96 5.19 -8.85 5.67
CA GLU A 96 4.74 -10.23 5.78
C GLU A 96 3.85 -10.66 4.60
N GLY A 97 3.96 -11.93 4.18
CA GLY A 97 3.09 -12.53 3.17
C GLY A 97 3.53 -12.32 1.71
N HIS A 98 4.59 -11.56 1.47
CA HIS A 98 5.18 -11.38 0.14
C HIS A 98 6.10 -12.54 -0.31
N ASP A 99 6.52 -13.40 0.63
CA ASP A 99 7.31 -14.60 0.36
C ASP A 99 6.59 -15.86 0.88
N GLU A 100 6.89 -17.02 0.27
CA GLU A 100 6.41 -18.30 0.78
C GLU A 100 6.96 -18.54 2.20
N LYS A 101 6.07 -18.94 3.13
CA LYS A 101 6.49 -19.33 4.49
C LYS A 101 7.36 -20.58 4.41
N LYS A 102 8.68 -20.39 4.54
CA LYS A 102 9.64 -21.48 4.63
C LYS A 102 9.75 -21.95 6.08
N ILE A 103 9.92 -23.25 6.27
CA ILE A 103 10.28 -23.81 7.58
C ILE A 103 11.75 -23.47 7.79
N GLU A 104 12.04 -22.60 8.75
CA GLU A 104 13.41 -22.36 9.21
C GLU A 104 13.74 -23.36 10.32
N TYR A 105 14.71 -24.23 10.06
CA TYR A 105 15.28 -25.10 11.07
C TYR A 105 16.31 -24.32 11.88
N VAL A 106 16.10 -24.22 13.18
CA VAL A 106 17.06 -23.61 14.11
C VAL A 106 17.72 -24.73 14.91
N GLU A 107 19.03 -24.89 14.76
CA GLU A 107 19.79 -25.78 15.65
C GLU A 107 19.81 -25.19 17.06
N VAL A 108 19.32 -25.97 18.02
CA VAL A 108 19.38 -25.62 19.44
C VAL A 108 20.21 -26.66 20.18
N GLY A 109 21.24 -26.19 20.87
CA GLY A 109 22.02 -27.01 21.79
C GLY A 109 21.24 -27.19 23.08
N ALA A 110 20.81 -28.41 23.38
CA ALA A 110 20.37 -28.74 24.73
C ALA A 110 21.64 -28.81 25.58
N GLU A 111 21.94 -27.75 26.34
CA GLU A 111 23.05 -27.70 27.30
C GLU A 111 22.81 -28.67 28.48
N LEU A 112 22.70 -29.96 28.18
CA LEU A 112 22.55 -31.01 29.17
C LEU A 112 23.94 -31.30 29.73
N ALA A 113 24.16 -30.83 30.96
CA ALA A 113 25.28 -31.29 31.78
C ALA A 113 25.04 -32.77 32.11
N PHE A 114 25.88 -33.66 31.57
CA PHE A 114 25.98 -35.06 31.97
C PHE A 114 27.02 -35.22 33.08
#